data_AF-A0A7L9BIP3-F1
#
_entry.id   AF-A0A7L9BIP3-F1
#
_cell.length_a   1.000
_cell.length_b   1.000
_cell.length_c   1.000
_cell.angle_alpha   90.00
_cell.angle_beta   90.00
_cell.angle_gamma   90.00
#
_symmetry.space_group_name_H-M   'P 1'
#
loop_
_entity.id
_entity.type
_entity.pdbx_description
1 polymer ?
#
loop_
_entity_poly.entity_id
_entity_poly.type
_entity_poly.pdbx_seq_one_letter_code
_entity_poly.pdbx_strand_id
1 'polypeptide(L)'
;MKNIAFIAVLTGLSACEFYYYDPYSNPVSRLTGRYSVSEYSETYNAWYNYTIWIEPTGYNTQEVRVDNFYDAGMRVYATVSYNKITIWRQTVNGYTVEGTGTVYGDEISFTYSVRDNRTNSRTDFCEATAWRD
;
A
#
# COMPACT_ATOMS: atom_id res chain seq x y z
N MET A 1 7.23 50.33 -7.66
CA MET A 1 7.36 49.20 -6.71
C MET A 1 6.01 48.55 -6.35
N LYS A 2 4.87 49.24 -6.42
CA LYS A 2 3.54 48.68 -6.08
C LYS A 2 2.99 47.64 -7.08
N ASN A 3 3.44 47.67 -8.34
CA ASN A 3 2.94 46.79 -9.40
C ASN A 3 3.60 45.40 -9.43
N ILE A 4 4.75 45.23 -8.76
CA ILE A 4 5.48 43.95 -8.72
C ILE A 4 4.80 42.97 -7.75
N ALA A 5 4.22 43.49 -6.66
CA ALA A 5 3.49 42.68 -5.68
C ALA A 5 2.26 41.97 -6.29
N PHE A 6 1.62 42.58 -7.28
CA PHE A 6 0.43 42.00 -7.92
C PHE A 6 0.77 40.78 -8.79
N ILE A 7 1.92 40.79 -9.46
CA ILE A 7 2.36 39.70 -10.34
C ILE A 7 2.77 38.47 -9.52
N ALA A 8 3.42 38.67 -8.37
CA ALA A 8 3.85 37.58 -7.49
C ALA A 8 2.68 36.80 -6.84
N VAL A 9 1.56 37.47 -6.58
CA VAL A 9 0.35 36.84 -6.03
C VAL A 9 -0.35 35.97 -7.09
N LEU A 10 -0.37 36.39 -8.35
CA LEU A 10 -0.96 35.62 -9.45
C LEU A 10 -0.18 34.34 -9.76
N THR A 11 1.15 34.34 -9.63
CA THR A 11 1.98 33.13 -9.83
C THR A 11 1.91 32.13 -8.68
N GLY A 12 1.49 32.56 -7.48
CA GLY A 12 1.33 31.67 -6.32
C GLY A 12 0.07 30.82 -6.37
N LEU A 13 -0.99 31.29 -7.04
CA LEU A 13 -2.27 30.58 -7.15
C LEU A 13 -2.27 29.48 -8.23
N SER A 14 -1.30 29.50 -9.15
CA SER A 14 -1.14 28.46 -10.19
C SER A 14 -0.31 27.25 -9.75
N ALA A 15 0.20 27.23 -8.51
CA ALA A 15 0.96 26.10 -7.97
C ALA A 15 0.08 24.97 -7.42
N CYS A 16 -1.22 25.01 -7.68
CA CYS A 16 -2.10 23.88 -7.40
C CYS A 16 -1.72 22.75 -8.37
N GLU A 17 -0.90 21.82 -7.89
CA GLU A 17 -0.51 20.64 -8.63
C GLU A 17 -1.73 19.73 -8.77
N PHE A 18 -2.35 19.74 -9.96
CA PHE A 18 -3.48 18.87 -10.24
C PHE A 18 -2.95 17.49 -10.60
N TYR A 19 -3.20 16.51 -9.73
CA TYR A 19 -2.91 15.11 -10.03
C TYR A 19 -3.88 14.62 -11.11
N TYR A 20 -3.44 14.64 -12.37
CA TYR A 20 -4.20 14.09 -13.48
C TYR A 20 -4.15 12.56 -13.42
N TYR A 21 -5.27 11.93 -13.10
CA TYR A 21 -5.45 10.49 -13.16
C TYR A 21 -5.86 10.09 -14.57
N ASP A 22 -5.01 9.33 -15.27
CA ASP A 22 -5.38 8.71 -16.54
C ASP A 22 -6.25 7.47 -16.27
N PRO A 23 -7.57 7.51 -16.59
CA PRO A 23 -8.46 6.37 -16.37
C PRO A 23 -8.16 5.16 -17.27
N TYR A 24 -7.27 5.30 -18.27
CA TYR A 24 -6.80 4.21 -19.12
C TYR A 24 -5.47 3.61 -18.64
N SER A 25 -4.82 4.21 -17.65
CA SER A 25 -3.64 3.63 -17.04
C SER A 25 -4.00 2.41 -16.20
N ASN A 26 -3.27 1.32 -16.38
CA ASN A 26 -3.46 0.09 -15.62
C ASN A 26 -3.29 0.37 -14.11
N PRO A 27 -4.34 0.30 -13.26
CA PRO A 27 -4.28 0.82 -11.89
C PRO A 27 -3.24 0.10 -11.02
N VAL A 28 -2.76 -1.08 -11.42
CA VAL A 28 -1.70 -1.83 -10.74
C VAL A 28 -0.29 -1.40 -11.16
N SER A 29 -0.10 -0.77 -12.33
CA SER A 29 1.23 -0.40 -12.81
C SER A 29 1.90 0.61 -11.88
N ARG A 30 1.13 1.58 -11.36
CA ARG A 30 1.57 2.57 -10.37
C ARG A 30 1.96 1.98 -9.00
N LEU A 31 1.61 0.72 -8.74
CA LEU A 31 1.94 0.02 -7.50
C LEU A 31 3.09 -0.96 -7.68
N THR A 32 3.51 -1.22 -8.92
CA THR A 32 4.56 -2.20 -9.18
C THR A 32 5.89 -1.67 -8.67
N GLY A 33 6.60 -2.43 -7.86
CA GLY A 33 7.89 -2.01 -7.32
C GLY A 33 8.28 -2.68 -6.01
N ARG A 34 9.42 -2.22 -5.48
CA ARG A 34 9.96 -2.60 -4.18
C ARG A 34 9.57 -1.52 -3.16
N TYR A 35 9.18 -1.96 -1.96
CA TYR A 35 8.77 -1.07 -0.90
C TYR A 35 9.43 -1.44 0.42
N SER A 36 9.93 -0.41 1.12
CA SER A 36 10.36 -0.50 2.52
C SER A 36 9.13 -0.34 3.42
N VAL A 37 8.88 -1.30 4.31
CA VAL A 37 7.71 -1.35 5.19
C VAL A 37 8.13 -1.12 6.63
N SER A 38 7.44 -0.21 7.32
CA SER A 38 7.42 -0.09 8.78
C SER A 38 6.06 -0.54 9.28
N GLU A 39 6.05 -1.54 10.15
CA GLU A 39 4.83 -2.17 10.66
C GLU A 39 4.78 -2.13 12.16
N TYR A 40 3.59 -1.85 12.69
CA TYR A 40 3.25 -1.96 14.09
C TYR A 40 2.23 -3.07 14.29
N SER A 41 2.59 -4.06 15.11
CA SER A 41 1.67 -5.07 15.62
C SER A 41 0.99 -4.55 16.88
N GLU A 42 -0.32 -4.36 16.82
CA GLU A 42 -1.14 -3.99 17.98
C GLU A 42 -1.22 -5.14 18.99
N THR A 43 -1.20 -6.39 18.52
CA THR A 43 -1.38 -7.57 19.37
C THR A 43 -0.15 -7.84 20.22
N TYR A 44 1.04 -7.58 19.68
CA TYR A 44 2.32 -7.80 20.34
C TYR A 44 2.98 -6.51 20.82
N ASN A 45 2.43 -5.34 20.50
CA ASN A 45 2.99 -4.02 20.82
C ASN A 45 4.46 -3.90 20.37
N ALA A 46 4.72 -4.23 19.11
CA ALA A 46 6.05 -4.36 18.56
C ALA A 46 6.14 -3.76 17.15
N TRP A 47 7.33 -3.27 16.80
CA TRP A 47 7.64 -2.69 15.50
C TRP A 47 8.55 -3.61 14.68
N TYR A 48 8.25 -3.71 13.39
CA TYR A 48 9.00 -4.51 12.42
C TYR A 48 9.31 -3.66 11.19
N ASN A 49 10.48 -3.90 10.59
CA ASN A 49 10.90 -3.26 9.35
C ASN A 49 11.36 -4.33 8.38
N TYR A 50 10.78 -4.34 7.18
CA TYR A 50 11.08 -5.33 6.16
C TYR A 50 10.81 -4.76 4.77
N THR A 51 11.02 -5.57 3.74
CA THR A 51 10.75 -5.17 2.36
C THR A 51 9.70 -6.09 1.74
N ILE A 52 8.82 -5.51 0.94
CA ILE A 52 7.87 -6.22 0.08
C ILE A 52 8.10 -5.89 -1.40
N TRP A 53 7.64 -6.78 -2.26
CA TRP A 53 7.58 -6.56 -3.71
C TRP A 53 6.14 -6.65 -4.15
N ILE A 54 5.70 -5.65 -4.91
CA ILE A 54 4.34 -5.61 -5.47
C ILE A 54 4.46 -5.75 -6.98
N GLU A 55 3.76 -6.71 -7.55
CA GLU A 55 3.80 -6.99 -8.99
C GLU A 55 2.40 -7.31 -9.53
N PRO A 56 2.11 -6.96 -10.80
CA PRO A 56 0.84 -7.34 -11.42
C PRO A 56 0.77 -8.86 -11.59
N THR A 57 -0.41 -9.45 -11.47
CA THR A 57 -0.58 -10.90 -11.69
C THR A 57 -0.53 -11.30 -13.16
N GLY A 58 -0.58 -10.33 -14.08
CA GLY A 58 -0.46 -10.51 -15.52
C GLY A 58 -1.77 -10.85 -16.23
N TYR A 59 -2.75 -11.43 -15.53
CA TYR A 59 -4.05 -11.82 -16.10
C TYR A 59 -5.17 -10.81 -15.80
N ASN A 60 -5.05 -10.08 -14.69
CA ASN A 60 -6.04 -9.13 -14.22
C ASN A 60 -5.40 -7.76 -14.01
N THR A 61 -5.93 -6.73 -14.70
CA THR A 61 -5.46 -5.34 -14.60
C THR A 61 -5.79 -4.67 -13.27
N GLN A 62 -6.53 -5.35 -12.40
CA GLN A 62 -6.91 -4.86 -11.07
C GLN A 62 -6.36 -5.75 -9.96
N GLU A 63 -5.43 -6.66 -10.25
CA GLU A 63 -4.88 -7.57 -9.24
C GLU A 63 -3.36 -7.49 -9.17
N VAL A 64 -2.85 -7.43 -7.95
CA VAL A 64 -1.42 -7.51 -7.64
C VAL A 64 -1.13 -8.71 -6.75
N ARG A 65 0.08 -9.23 -6.87
CA ARG A 65 0.71 -10.04 -5.83
C ARG A 65 1.61 -9.15 -4.97
N VAL A 66 1.61 -9.40 -3.68
CA VAL A 66 2.53 -8.80 -2.71
C VAL A 66 3.36 -9.92 -2.10
N ASP A 67 4.66 -9.89 -2.37
CA ASP A 67 5.65 -10.85 -1.91
C ASP A 67 6.32 -10.39 -0.60
N ASN A 68 6.66 -11.35 0.25
CA ASN A 68 7.17 -11.17 1.61
C ASN A 68 6.22 -10.38 2.55
N PHE A 69 4.92 -10.57 2.38
CA PHE A 69 3.93 -9.92 3.25
C PHE A 69 4.07 -10.40 4.71
N TYR A 70 3.96 -9.49 5.68
CA TYR A 70 4.12 -9.75 7.12
C TYR A 70 5.49 -10.38 7.48
N ASP A 71 6.53 -10.07 6.70
CA ASP A 71 7.90 -10.61 6.84
C ASP A 71 7.99 -12.16 6.97
N ALA A 72 6.99 -12.86 6.42
CA ALA A 72 6.86 -14.31 6.56
C ALA A 72 7.09 -15.05 5.23
N GLY A 73 7.68 -14.39 4.23
CA GLY A 73 7.87 -14.94 2.88
C GLY A 73 6.55 -15.28 2.17
N MET A 74 5.43 -14.72 2.62
CA MET A 74 4.12 -14.99 2.05
C MET A 74 3.91 -14.20 0.75
N ARG A 75 3.26 -14.85 -0.22
CA ARG A 75 2.73 -14.20 -1.41
C ARG A 75 1.23 -14.05 -1.26
N VAL A 76 0.75 -12.83 -1.08
CA VAL A 76 -0.68 -12.51 -0.94
C VAL A 76 -1.20 -11.82 -2.19
N TYR A 77 -2.46 -12.10 -2.54
CA TYR A 77 -3.11 -11.46 -3.68
C TYR A 77 -4.04 -10.35 -3.19
N ALA A 78 -4.05 -9.22 -3.90
CA ALA A 78 -4.89 -8.08 -3.57
C ALA A 78 -5.51 -7.47 -4.81
N THR A 79 -6.75 -7.00 -4.69
CA THR A 79 -7.42 -6.24 -5.74
C THR A 79 -7.21 -4.75 -5.55
N VAL A 80 -7.06 -4.00 -6.64
CA VAL A 80 -6.77 -2.57 -6.66
C VAL A 80 -7.92 -1.84 -7.35
N SER A 81 -8.48 -0.85 -6.67
CA SER A 81 -9.53 0.01 -7.18
C SER A 81 -9.25 1.45 -6.78
N TYR A 82 -8.97 2.30 -7.77
CA TYR A 82 -8.49 3.67 -7.56
C TYR A 82 -7.26 3.69 -6.63
N ASN A 83 -7.34 4.36 -5.49
CA ASN A 83 -6.30 4.43 -4.46
C ASN A 83 -6.44 3.34 -3.38
N LYS A 84 -7.41 2.43 -3.49
CA LYS A 84 -7.63 1.37 -2.51
C LYS A 84 -7.06 0.03 -2.97
N ILE A 85 -6.47 -0.67 -2.03
CA ILE A 85 -6.01 -2.05 -2.14
C ILE A 85 -6.85 -2.87 -1.18
N THR A 86 -7.38 -4.01 -1.62
CA THR A 86 -8.16 -4.93 -0.80
C THR A 86 -7.49 -6.29 -0.83
N ILE A 87 -7.02 -6.74 0.33
CA ILE A 87 -6.52 -8.10 0.54
C ILE A 87 -7.71 -8.92 1.03
N TRP A 88 -8.35 -9.63 0.11
CA TRP A 88 -9.44 -10.53 0.47
C TRP A 88 -8.92 -11.67 1.35
N ARG A 89 -9.78 -12.15 2.24
CA ARG A 89 -9.47 -13.27 3.14
C ARG A 89 -8.96 -14.45 2.34
N GLN A 90 -7.72 -14.83 2.62
CA GLN A 90 -7.06 -15.95 1.96
C GLN A 90 -6.19 -16.71 2.95
N THR A 91 -5.86 -17.95 2.61
CA THR A 91 -4.93 -18.77 3.39
C THR A 91 -3.67 -19.03 2.57
N VAL A 92 -2.52 -18.59 3.08
CA VAL A 92 -1.22 -18.69 2.41
C VAL A 92 -0.21 -19.19 3.44
N ASN A 93 0.57 -20.22 3.10
CA ASN A 93 1.62 -20.79 3.97
C ASN A 93 1.18 -21.13 5.41
N GLY A 94 -0.10 -21.48 5.61
CA GLY A 94 -0.66 -21.78 6.92
C GLY A 94 -1.16 -20.57 7.71
N TYR A 95 -1.09 -19.36 7.15
CA TYR A 95 -1.66 -18.14 7.72
C TYR A 95 -2.97 -17.78 7.05
N THR A 96 -3.96 -17.32 7.81
CA THR A 96 -5.12 -16.59 7.30
C THR A 96 -4.80 -15.10 7.32
N VAL A 97 -4.96 -14.42 6.18
CA VAL A 97 -4.70 -12.98 6.04
C VAL A 97 -5.87 -12.28 5.37
N GLU A 98 -6.21 -11.09 5.87
CA GLU A 98 -7.19 -10.17 5.29
C GLU A 98 -6.86 -8.73 5.66
N GLY A 99 -7.19 -7.76 4.82
CA GLY A 99 -6.88 -6.37 5.09
C GLY A 99 -7.20 -5.41 3.96
N THR A 100 -6.85 -4.16 4.19
CA THR A 100 -6.98 -3.08 3.20
C THR A 100 -5.73 -2.22 3.18
N GLY A 101 -5.54 -1.51 2.08
CA GLY A 101 -4.51 -0.50 1.94
C GLY A 101 -5.04 0.73 1.21
N THR A 102 -4.46 1.89 1.50
CA THR A 102 -4.74 3.15 0.80
C THR A 102 -3.44 3.76 0.32
N VAL A 103 -3.43 4.20 -0.93
CA VAL A 103 -2.24 4.73 -1.59
C VAL A 103 -2.27 6.26 -1.60
N TYR A 104 -1.19 6.87 -1.12
CA TYR A 104 -0.98 8.31 -1.02
C TYR A 104 0.38 8.66 -1.65
N GLY A 105 0.38 9.06 -2.92
CA GLY A 105 1.63 9.29 -3.66
C GLY A 105 2.47 8.01 -3.74
N ASP A 106 3.69 8.07 -3.19
CA ASP A 106 4.65 6.95 -3.12
C ASP A 106 4.53 6.11 -1.85
N GLU A 107 3.54 6.41 -1.01
CA GLU A 107 3.25 5.70 0.24
C GLU A 107 2.00 4.82 0.10
N ILE A 108 2.03 3.65 0.74
CA ILE A 108 0.86 2.80 0.95
C ILE A 108 0.68 2.58 2.44
N SER A 109 -0.48 3.00 2.97
CA SER A 109 -0.88 2.70 4.34
C SER A 109 -1.78 1.45 4.36
N PHE A 110 -1.39 0.43 5.10
CA PHE A 110 -2.10 -0.83 5.27
C PHE A 110 -2.70 -0.96 6.67
N THR A 111 -3.87 -1.57 6.74
CA THR A 111 -4.47 -2.11 7.97
C THR A 111 -4.93 -3.52 7.68
N TYR A 112 -4.43 -4.49 8.43
CA TYR A 112 -4.67 -5.90 8.12
C TYR A 112 -4.59 -6.79 9.36
N SER A 113 -5.01 -8.05 9.20
CA SER A 113 -4.90 -9.07 10.24
C SER A 113 -4.28 -10.35 9.70
N VAL A 114 -3.54 -11.03 10.57
CA VAL A 114 -2.87 -12.30 10.27
C VAL A 114 -3.13 -13.28 11.40
N ARG A 115 -3.53 -14.51 11.06
CA ARG A 115 -3.68 -15.61 12.02
C ARG A 115 -2.88 -16.81 11.56
N ASP A 116 -1.94 -17.28 12.37
CA ASP A 116 -1.31 -18.58 12.12
C ASP A 116 -2.31 -19.71 12.44
N ASN A 117 -2.68 -20.49 11.45
CA ASN A 117 -3.63 -21.60 11.60
C ASN A 117 -2.95 -22.89 12.11
N ARG A 118 -1.61 -22.94 12.17
CA ARG A 118 -0.84 -24.12 12.60
C ARG A 118 -0.68 -24.15 14.12
N THR A 119 -0.85 -23.02 14.77
CA THR A 119 -0.75 -22.87 16.23
C THR A 119 -2.05 -22.31 16.78
N ASN A 120 -2.23 -22.40 18.10
CA ASN A 120 -3.34 -21.74 18.78
C ASN A 120 -3.01 -20.25 19.06
N SER A 121 -2.30 -19.59 18.13
CA SER A 121 -1.91 -18.19 18.30
C SER A 121 -3.13 -17.28 18.25
N ARG A 122 -2.94 -16.09 18.82
CA ARG A 122 -3.88 -14.98 18.63
C ARG A 122 -3.80 -14.52 17.17
N THR A 123 -4.89 -13.95 16.68
CA THR A 123 -4.86 -13.14 15.47
C THR A 123 -4.06 -11.88 15.78
N ASP A 124 -3.07 -11.58 14.95
CA ASP A 124 -2.37 -10.30 14.96
C ASP A 124 -3.15 -9.26 14.13
N PHE A 125 -3.12 -8.02 14.59
CA PHE A 125 -3.73 -6.85 13.97
C PHE A 125 -2.61 -5.84 13.77
N CYS A 126 -2.42 -5.42 12.52
CA CYS A 126 -1.25 -4.65 12.12
C CYS A 126 -1.65 -3.40 11.36
N GLU A 127 -0.95 -2.31 11.67
CA GLU A 127 -0.89 -1.10 10.87
C GLU A 127 0.50 -1.02 10.25
N ALA A 128 0.59 -0.76 8.95
CA ALA A 128 1.87 -0.66 8.27
C ALA A 128 1.89 0.48 7.27
N THR A 129 3.06 1.10 7.12
CA THR A 129 3.32 2.07 6.07
C THR A 129 4.44 1.55 5.18
N ALA A 130 4.21 1.54 3.88
CA ALA A 130 5.15 1.10 2.86
C ALA A 130 5.55 2.27 1.97
N TRP A 131 6.86 2.56 1.88
CA TRP A 131 7.42 3.60 1.01
C TRP A 131 8.14 2.96 -0.17
N ARG A 132 7.89 3.48 -1.37
CA ARG A 132 8.57 3.06 -2.59
C ARG A 132 10.06 3.41 -2.52
N ASP A 133 10.92 2.43 -2.86
CA ASP A 133 12.37 2.63 -3.00
C ASP A 133 12.77 3.23 -4.36
#